data_AF-A0A2E1I6D5-F1
#
_entry.id   AF-A0A2E1I6D5-F1
#
_cell.length_a   1.000
_cell.length_b   1.000
_cell.length_c   1.000
_cell.angle_alpha   90.00
_cell.angle_beta   90.00
_cell.angle_gamma   90.00
#
_symmetry.space_group_name_H-M   'P 1'
#
loop_
_entity.id
_entity.type
_entity.pdbx_description
1 polymer ?
#
loop_
_entity_poly.entity_id
_entity_poly.type
_entity_poly.pdbx_seq_one_letter_code
_entity_poly.pdbx_strand_id
1 'polypeptide(L)' 'MGEKLPLAVDLDGTVILSDMTKISATKIILKRPWYIFLIPFFELTKGRPYWKKRVAELVSVKPEDLEYHESFINWLK' A
#
# COMPACT_ATOMS: atom_id res chain seq x y z
N MET A 1 -31.16 19.69 -10.82
CA MET A 1 -29.70 19.54 -10.76
C MET A 1 -29.41 18.06 -10.63
N GLY A 2 -28.91 17.42 -11.69
CA GLY A 2 -28.58 16.00 -11.63
C GLY A 2 -27.42 15.78 -10.66
N GLU A 3 -27.58 14.83 -9.75
CA GLU A 3 -26.49 14.42 -8.85
C GLU A 3 -25.29 13.99 -9.70
N LYS A 4 -24.13 14.64 -9.50
CA LYS A 4 -22.89 14.21 -10.14
C LYS A 4 -22.55 12.82 -9.59
N LEU A 5 -22.51 11.84 -10.48
CA LEU A 5 -22.11 10.47 -10.14
C LEU A 5 -20.71 10.46 -9.51
N PRO A 6 -20.48 9.62 -8.48
CA PRO A 6 -19.17 9.52 -7.85
C PRO A 6 -18.14 8.98 -8.85
N LEU A 7 -16.96 9.61 -8.87
CA LEU A 7 -15.83 9.16 -9.69
C LEU A 7 -15.00 8.17 -8.88
N ALA A 8 -14.93 6.92 -9.34
CA ALA A 8 -14.04 5.90 -8.78
C ALA A 8 -12.73 5.89 -9.56
N VAL A 9 -11.61 6.11 -8.86
CA VAL A 9 -10.25 6.02 -9.41
C VAL A 9 -9.46 4.96 -8.68
N ASP A 10 -8.63 4.22 -9.41
CA ASP A 10 -7.69 3.29 -8.82
C ASP A 10 -6.60 4.06 -8.05
N LEU A 11 -6.04 3.43 -7.02
CA LEU A 11 -5.09 4.08 -6.11
C LEU A 11 -3.64 3.81 -6.57
N ASP A 12 -3.25 2.55 -6.62
CA ASP A 12 -1.90 2.11 -6.95
C ASP A 12 -1.62 2.28 -8.46
N GLY A 13 -0.54 2.98 -8.81
CA GLY A 13 -0.17 3.22 -10.21
C GLY A 13 -1.04 4.25 -10.95
N THR A 14 -2.04 4.82 -10.29
CA THR A 14 -2.89 5.90 -10.84
C THR A 14 -2.77 7.17 -10.00
N VAL A 15 -3.23 7.14 -8.74
CA VAL A 15 -3.15 8.27 -7.80
C VAL A 15 -1.75 8.38 -7.19
N ILE A 16 -1.17 7.24 -6.80
CA ILE A 16 0.21 7.14 -6.34
C ILE A 16 1.05 6.45 -7.40
N LEU A 17 2.27 6.96 -7.65
CA LEU A 17 3.17 6.38 -8.66
C LEU A 17 3.86 5.10 -8.18
N SER A 18 3.82 4.87 -6.86
CA SER A 18 4.45 3.73 -6.20
C SER A 18 3.43 2.65 -5.84
N ASP A 19 3.93 1.42 -5.70
CA ASP A 19 3.15 0.25 -5.25
C ASP A 19 3.18 0.19 -3.70
N MET A 20 2.00 0.19 -3.07
CA MET A 20 1.86 0.08 -1.61
C MET A 20 2.57 -1.15 -1.02
N THR A 21 2.70 -2.24 -1.78
CA THR A 21 3.45 -3.44 -1.39
C THR A 21 4.94 -3.11 -1.21
N LYS A 22 5.52 -2.34 -2.12
CA LYS A 22 6.95 -1.95 -2.05
C LYS A 22 7.21 -1.01 -0.89
N ILE A 23 6.36 0.00 -0.71
CA ILE A 23 6.49 0.97 0.39
C ILE A 23 6.38 0.24 1.74
N SER A 24 5.40 -0.65 1.86
CA SER A 24 5.19 -1.44 3.08
C SER A 24 6.36 -2.38 3.34
N ALA A 25 6.86 -3.08 2.32
CA ALA A 25 8.01 -3.98 2.46
C ALA A 25 9.27 -3.22 2.92
N THR A 26 9.61 -2.11 2.28
CA THR A 26 10.77 -1.29 2.65
C THR A 26 10.68 -0.79 4.09
N LYS A 27 9.50 -0.30 4.52
CA LYS A 27 9.28 0.15 5.91
C LYS A 27 9.41 -1.00 6.93
N ILE A 28 8.97 -2.22 6.59
CA ILE A 28 9.17 -3.39 7.46
C ILE A 28 10.63 -3.75 7.57
N ILE A 29 11.35 -3.80 6.45
CA ILE A 29 12.77 -4.16 6.45
C ILE A 29 13.56 -3.17 7.31
N LEU A 30 13.26 -1.86 7.21
CA LEU A 30 13.90 -0.82 8.00
C LEU A 30 13.53 -0.85 9.49
N LYS A 31 12.24 -1.06 9.83
CA LYS A 31 11.80 -1.06 11.24
C LYS A 31 12.01 -2.38 11.97
N ARG A 32 11.90 -3.51 11.27
CA ARG A 32 11.86 -4.87 11.82
C ARG A 32 12.47 -5.87 10.82
N PRO A 33 13.78 -5.83 10.57
CA PRO A 33 14.45 -6.70 9.59
C PRO A 33 14.24 -8.20 9.87
N TRP A 34 14.06 -8.58 11.14
CA TRP A 34 13.76 -9.96 11.55
C TRP A 34 12.42 -10.49 11.01
N TYR A 35 11.51 -9.62 10.55
CA TYR A 35 10.21 -10.03 10.02
C TYR A 35 10.33 -10.82 8.71
N ILE A 36 11.44 -10.68 7.98
CA ILE A 36 11.71 -11.46 6.76
C ILE A 36 11.73 -12.96 7.06
N PHE A 37 12.25 -13.38 8.21
CA PHE A 37 12.28 -14.78 8.63
C PHE A 37 10.88 -15.35 8.93
N LEU A 38 9.89 -14.50 9.20
CA LEU A 38 8.51 -14.91 9.46
C LEU A 38 7.70 -15.12 8.16
N ILE A 39 8.14 -14.56 7.03
CA ILE A 39 7.49 -14.73 5.72
C ILE A 39 7.37 -16.21 5.34
N PRO A 40 8.45 -17.03 5.33
CA PRO A 40 8.33 -18.45 5.01
C PRO A 40 7.49 -19.20 6.04
N PHE A 41 7.53 -18.82 7.33
CA PHE A 41 6.68 -19.42 8.36
C PHE A 41 5.19 -19.18 8.11
N PHE A 42 4.81 -17.98 7.67
CA PHE A 42 3.42 -17.68 7.33
C PHE A 42 2.97 -18.33 6.01
N GLU A 43 3.87 -18.42 5.02
CA GLU A 43 3.60 -19.11 3.76
C GLU A 43 3.21 -20.59 4.02
N LEU A 44 3.92 -21.26 4.93
CA LEU A 44 3.67 -22.66 5.30
C LEU A 44 2.42 -22.86 6.17
N THR A 45 2.03 -21.88 6.99
CA THR A 45 0.94 -22.06 7.97
C THR A 45 -0.41 -21.57 7.46
N LYS A 46 -0.46 -20.42 6.76
CA LYS A 46 -1.72 -19.75 6.37
C LYS A 46 -1.68 -19.13 4.97
N GLY A 47 -0.57 -19.25 4.25
CA GLY A 47 -0.41 -18.79 2.87
C GLY A 47 -0.24 -17.27 2.69
N ARG A 48 -0.16 -16.86 1.42
CA ARG A 48 0.15 -15.49 0.99
C ARG A 48 -0.78 -14.39 1.52
N PRO A 49 -2.12 -14.56 1.50
CA PRO A 49 -3.03 -13.49 1.93
C PRO A 49 -2.85 -13.13 3.42
N TYR A 50 -2.54 -14.14 4.24
CA TYR A 50 -2.41 -13.96 5.69
C TYR A 50 -1.22 -13.08 6.07
N TRP A 51 -0.04 -13.35 5.50
CA TRP A 51 1.13 -12.54 5.83
C TRP A 51 1.07 -11.15 5.22
N LYS A 52 0.48 -11.00 4.02
CA LYS A 52 0.24 -9.67 3.43
C LYS A 52 -0.62 -8.81 4.34
N LYS A 53 -1.70 -9.36 4.89
CA LYS A 53 -2.55 -8.64 5.85
C LYS A 53 -1.78 -8.22 7.11
N ARG A 54 -1.00 -9.14 7.70
CA ARG A 54 -0.17 -8.80 8.87
C ARG A 54 0.90 -7.75 8.57
N VAL A 55 1.52 -7.82 7.40
CA VAL A 55 2.49 -6.81 6.93
C VAL A 55 1.81 -5.45 6.86
N ALA A 56 0.60 -5.37 6.28
CA ALA A 56 -0.17 -4.13 6.22
C ALA A 56 -0.56 -3.61 7.62
N GLU A 57 -0.93 -4.49 8.56
CA GLU A 57 -1.27 -4.09 9.94
C GLU A 57 -0.06 -3.56 10.72
N LEU A 58 1.14 -4.07 10.44
CA LEU A 58 2.37 -3.65 11.11
C LEU A 58 2.98 -2.37 10.53
N VAL A 59 2.58 -1.98 9.33
CA VAL A 59 3.04 -0.76 8.67
C VAL A 59 1.89 0.22 8.54
N SER A 60 1.92 1.24 9.39
CA SER A 60 1.18 2.46 9.10
C SER A 60 1.97 3.28 8.08
N VAL A 61 1.47 3.35 6.84
CA VAL A 61 1.96 4.28 5.82
C VAL A 61 1.16 5.56 5.96
N LYS A 62 1.82 6.67 6.31
CA LYS A 62 1.16 7.96 6.30
C LYS A 62 0.95 8.39 4.86
N PRO A 63 -0.23 8.92 4.50
CA PRO A 63 -0.48 9.44 3.15
C PRO A 63 0.54 10.50 2.74
N GLU A 64 1.00 11.32 3.69
CA GLU A 64 2.02 12.36 3.50
C GLU A 64 3.37 11.83 2.99
N ASP A 65 3.70 10.56 3.25
CA ASP A 65 4.96 9.94 2.83
C ASP A 65 4.87 9.35 1.40
N LEU A 66 3.69 9.40 0.76
CA LEU A 66 3.45 8.80 -0.54
C LEU A 66 3.83 9.78 -1.67
N GLU A 67 4.48 9.26 -2.70
CA GLU A 67 4.73 10.01 -3.92
C GLU A 67 3.49 9.97 -4.82
N TYR A 68 2.77 11.09 -4.85
CA TYR A 68 1.56 11.26 -5.63
C TYR A 68 1.85 11.61 -7.08
N HIS A 69 0.95 11.21 -7.96
CA HIS A 69 0.97 11.64 -9.35
C HIS A 69 0.38 13.06 -9.45
N GLU A 70 1.20 14.07 -9.19
CA GLU A 70 0.80 15.49 -9.09
C GLU A 70 -0.05 15.97 -10.30
N SER A 71 0.33 15.56 -11.52
CA SER A 71 -0.43 15.90 -12.74
C SER A 71 -1.84 15.33 -12.73
N PHE A 72 -2.02 14.10 -12.24
CA PHE A 72 -3.33 13.45 -12.15
C PHE A 72 -4.18 14.03 -11.02
N ILE A 73 -3.56 14.31 -9.87
CA ILE A 73 -4.23 15.00 -8.75
C ILE A 73 -4.72 16.39 -9.17
N ASN A 74 -3.94 17.13 -9.95
CA ASN A 74 -4.36 18.43 -10.46
C ASN A 74 -5.50 18.33 -11.48
N TRP A 75 -5.59 17.26 -12.25
CA TRP A 75 -6.73 17.00 -13.14
C TRP A 75 -8.01 16.64 -12.39
N LEU A 76 -7.89 16.00 -11.21
CA LEU A 76 -9.03 15.61 -10.37
C LEU A 76 -9.69 16.77 -9.60
N LYS A 77 -8.98 17.89 -9.41
CA LYS A 77 -9.48 19.10 -8.73
C LYS A 77 -10.42 19.90 -9.63
#